data_AF-A0A1H6W1Y5-F1
#
_entry.id   AF-A0A1H6W1Y5-F1
#
_cell.length_a   1.000
_cell.length_b   1.000
_cell.length_c   1.000
_cell.angle_alpha   90.00
_cell.angle_beta   90.00
_cell.angle_gamma   90.00
#
_symmetry.space_group_name_H-M   'P 1'
#
loop_
_entity.id
_entity.type
_entity.pdbx_description
1 polymer ?
#
loop_
_entity_poly.entity_id
_entity_poly.type
_entity_poly.pdbx_seq_one_letter_code
_entity_poly.pdbx_strand_id
1 'polypeptide(L)'
;MPHVTATDPGFYNDISAWSKNTGHELLDKSSQAGRFEVSIRKKEGQSSCRQEVTQTLKEKTMIVFSGNLDKAIASFIIAKGAAAMGIKVDKFFTFCCLNIIRKNEKVKVKKNMVSKMFGTMMPRGSKKLALSKMNMGDMGAKMIRSVMKKQNVDSL
;
A
#
# COMPACT_ATOMS: atom_id res chain seq x y z
N MET A 1 -6.72 -22.72 -20.17
CA MET A 1 -7.06 -21.27 -20.09
C MET A 1 -7.42 -20.98 -18.65
N PRO A 2 -6.82 -19.98 -17.98
CA PRO A 2 -7.21 -19.62 -16.62
C PRO A 2 -8.64 -19.04 -16.59
N HIS A 3 -9.45 -19.60 -15.71
CA HIS A 3 -10.80 -19.16 -15.41
C HIS A 3 -10.81 -18.58 -14.00
N VAL A 4 -11.34 -17.37 -13.85
CA VAL A 4 -11.37 -16.66 -12.57
C VAL A 4 -12.81 -16.33 -12.23
N THR A 5 -13.23 -16.72 -11.02
CA THR A 5 -14.56 -16.47 -10.48
C THR A 5 -14.45 -15.57 -9.26
N ALA A 6 -15.26 -14.52 -9.20
CA ALA A 6 -15.35 -13.63 -8.04
C ALA A 6 -16.80 -13.30 -7.71
N THR A 7 -17.08 -12.97 -6.45
CA THR A 7 -18.41 -12.59 -5.96
C THR A 7 -18.54 -11.08 -5.70
N ASP A 8 -17.45 -10.33 -5.90
CA ASP A 8 -17.38 -8.89 -5.65
C ASP A 8 -17.78 -8.09 -6.92
N PRO A 9 -18.75 -7.16 -6.85
CA PRO A 9 -19.14 -6.29 -7.98
C PRO A 9 -18.00 -5.45 -8.58
N GLY A 10 -17.04 -5.01 -7.76
CA GLY A 10 -15.88 -4.23 -8.17
C GLY A 10 -14.90 -5.00 -9.06
N PHE A 11 -14.90 -6.34 -8.95
CA PHE A 11 -14.04 -7.22 -9.73
C PHE A 11 -14.17 -6.98 -11.25
N TYR A 12 -15.37 -6.63 -11.72
CA TYR A 12 -15.63 -6.40 -13.15
C TYR A 12 -14.80 -5.25 -13.74
N ASN A 13 -14.63 -4.16 -12.96
CA ASN A 13 -13.83 -3.01 -13.37
C ASN A 13 -12.34 -3.28 -13.19
N ASP A 14 -11.98 -3.91 -12.06
CA ASP A 14 -10.59 -4.19 -11.71
C ASP A 14 -9.94 -5.16 -12.70
N ILE A 15 -10.64 -6.22 -13.11
CA ILE A 15 -10.10 -7.21 -14.05
C ILE A 15 -9.85 -6.62 -15.44
N SER A 16 -10.70 -5.66 -15.85
CA SER A 16 -10.56 -4.93 -17.11
C SER A 16 -9.30 -4.07 -17.11
N ALA A 17 -9.09 -3.31 -16.03
CA ALA A 17 -7.94 -2.45 -15.86
C ALA A 17 -6.65 -3.28 -15.69
N TRP A 18 -6.71 -4.37 -14.92
CA TRP A 18 -5.61 -5.29 -14.72
C TRP A 18 -5.15 -5.94 -16.03
N SER A 19 -6.07 -6.45 -16.84
CA SER A 19 -5.77 -7.08 -18.14
C SER A 19 -5.04 -6.10 -19.07
N LYS A 20 -5.51 -4.85 -19.14
CA LYS A 20 -4.85 -3.77 -19.92
C LYS A 20 -3.47 -3.43 -19.38
N ASN A 21 -3.29 -3.38 -18.06
CA ASN A 21 -2.01 -3.02 -17.44
C ASN A 21 -0.96 -4.13 -17.53
N THR A 22 -1.38 -5.39 -17.52
CA THR A 22 -0.52 -6.58 -17.58
C THR A 22 -0.29 -7.09 -19.01
N GLY A 23 -1.03 -6.57 -19.99
CA GLY A 23 -0.96 -7.02 -21.38
C GLY A 23 -1.66 -8.35 -21.63
N HIS A 24 -2.43 -8.86 -20.67
CA HIS A 24 -3.28 -10.03 -20.84
C HIS A 24 -4.52 -9.68 -21.67
N GLU A 25 -5.06 -10.68 -22.36
CA GLU A 25 -6.24 -10.51 -23.19
C GLU A 25 -7.46 -11.10 -22.48
N LEU A 26 -8.47 -10.27 -22.31
CA LEU A 26 -9.72 -10.64 -21.68
C LEU A 26 -10.69 -11.11 -22.77
N LEU A 27 -11.03 -12.41 -22.77
CA LEU A 27 -11.82 -13.02 -23.83
C LEU A 27 -13.32 -12.89 -23.56
N ASP A 28 -13.75 -13.18 -22.34
CA ASP A 28 -15.16 -13.18 -21.98
C ASP A 28 -15.38 -12.70 -20.55
N LYS A 29 -16.52 -12.05 -20.35
CA LYS A 29 -17.01 -11.54 -19.07
C LYS A 29 -18.48 -11.88 -18.95
N SER A 30 -18.78 -12.77 -18.02
CA SER A 30 -20.15 -13.15 -17.71
C SER A 30 -20.48 -12.82 -16.27
N SER A 31 -21.71 -12.38 -16.04
CA SER A 31 -22.25 -12.12 -14.71
C SER A 31 -23.49 -12.98 -14.55
N GLN A 32 -23.38 -14.06 -13.79
CA GLN A 32 -24.49 -14.98 -13.52
C GLN A 32 -24.74 -15.07 -12.02
N ALA A 33 -25.96 -14.74 -11.59
CA ALA A 33 -26.44 -14.93 -10.21
C ALA A 33 -25.49 -14.41 -9.10
N GLY A 34 -24.87 -13.24 -9.29
CA GLY A 34 -23.94 -12.63 -8.32
C GLY A 34 -22.52 -13.21 -8.33
N ARG A 35 -22.20 -14.08 -9.29
CA ARG A 35 -20.85 -14.55 -9.59
C ARG A 35 -20.38 -13.95 -10.91
N PHE A 36 -19.19 -13.35 -10.87
CA PHE A 36 -18.49 -12.78 -12.01
C PHE A 36 -17.46 -13.79 -12.50
N GLU A 37 -17.72 -14.35 -13.67
CA GLU A 37 -16.85 -15.32 -14.32
C GLU A 37 -16.12 -14.66 -15.49
N VAL A 38 -14.80 -14.84 -15.53
CA VAL A 38 -13.93 -14.23 -16.52
C VAL A 38 -12.97 -15.26 -17.08
N SER A 39 -12.92 -15.32 -18.41
CA SER A 39 -11.96 -16.14 -19.14
C SER A 39 -10.83 -15.27 -19.68
N ILE A 40 -9.60 -15.56 -19.27
CA ILE A 40 -8.42 -14.76 -19.60
C ILE A 40 -7.50 -15.58 -20.49
N ARG A 41 -7.08 -15.00 -21.61
CA ARG A 41 -5.97 -15.51 -22.40
C ARG A 41 -4.68 -14.87 -21.92
N LYS A 42 -3.88 -15.68 -21.24
CA LYS A 42 -2.48 -15.33 -20.99
C LYS A 42 -1.78 -15.31 -22.35
N LYS A 43 -1.44 -14.12 -22.87
CA LYS A 43 -0.50 -14.02 -23.99
C LYS A 43 0.85 -14.54 -23.49
N GLU A 44 1.32 -15.65 -24.06
CA GLU A 44 2.62 -16.22 -23.73
C GLU A 44 3.74 -15.31 -24.24
N GLY A 45 4.27 -14.51 -23.33
CA GLY A 45 5.66 -14.11 -23.30
C GLY A 45 6.29 -14.73 -22.06
N GLN A 46 6.96 -15.87 -22.26
CA GLN A 46 7.94 -16.58 -21.43
C GLN A 46 7.69 -16.78 -19.93
N SER A 47 7.42 -18.04 -19.61
CA SER A 47 7.90 -18.72 -18.40
C SER A 47 9.43 -18.78 -18.42
N SER A 48 10.11 -17.82 -17.80
CA SER A 48 11.42 -18.01 -17.16
C SER A 48 11.74 -16.76 -16.35
N CYS A 49 12.34 -16.94 -15.19
CA CYS A 49 12.80 -15.87 -14.33
C CYS A 49 13.61 -14.84 -15.13
N ARG A 50 13.31 -13.54 -14.92
CA ARG A 50 13.95 -12.36 -15.50
C ARG A 50 13.56 -12.04 -16.94
N GLN A 51 12.42 -11.36 -17.09
CA GLN A 51 12.13 -10.61 -18.31
C GLN A 51 12.68 -9.20 -18.18
N GLU A 52 13.66 -8.88 -19.02
CA GLU A 52 13.89 -7.51 -19.47
C GLU A 52 12.67 -7.08 -20.26
N VAL A 53 11.66 -6.59 -19.55
CA VAL A 53 10.57 -5.90 -20.20
C VAL A 53 11.13 -4.55 -20.59
N THR A 54 11.17 -4.25 -21.88
CA THR A 54 11.09 -2.87 -22.38
C THR A 54 9.69 -2.31 -22.09
N GLN A 55 9.21 -2.50 -20.86
CA GLN A 55 8.16 -1.71 -20.26
C GLN A 55 8.84 -0.37 -20.07
N THR A 56 8.28 0.70 -20.63
CA THR A 56 8.45 2.01 -20.03
C THR A 56 8.28 1.81 -18.53
N LEU A 57 9.39 1.87 -17.77
CA LEU A 57 9.39 1.65 -16.33
C LEU A 57 8.36 2.61 -15.78
N LYS A 58 7.17 2.09 -15.45
CA LYS A 58 6.08 2.94 -14.96
C LYS A 58 6.54 3.35 -13.58
N GLU A 59 6.97 4.60 -13.47
CA GLU A 59 7.35 5.20 -12.20
C GLU A 59 6.19 6.06 -11.70
N LYS A 60 5.88 5.94 -10.41
CA LYS A 60 4.90 6.79 -9.74
C LYS A 60 5.51 7.42 -8.52
N THR A 61 5.41 8.73 -8.45
CA THR A 61 5.87 9.51 -7.31
C THR A 61 4.67 9.96 -6.49
N MET A 62 4.71 9.74 -5.18
CA MET A 62 3.67 10.23 -4.26
C MET A 62 4.27 10.99 -3.07
N ILE A 63 3.58 12.07 -2.68
CA ILE A 63 3.95 12.88 -1.52
C ILE A 63 3.08 12.47 -0.33
N VAL A 64 3.71 12.05 0.76
CA VAL A 64 3.04 11.70 2.01
C VAL A 64 3.24 12.84 3.01
N PHE A 65 2.20 13.66 3.16
CA PHE A 65 2.23 14.85 4.03
C PHE A 65 1.64 14.60 5.43
N SER A 66 0.83 13.55 5.60
CA SER A 66 0.08 13.34 6.84
C SER A 66 0.79 12.40 7.80
N GLY A 67 0.90 12.82 9.07
CA GLY A 67 1.46 12.02 10.17
C GLY A 67 0.46 11.09 10.86
N ASN A 68 -0.72 10.85 10.31
CA ASN A 68 -1.75 10.00 10.91
C ASN A 68 -1.61 8.54 10.46
N LEU A 69 -1.90 7.61 11.36
CA LEU A 69 -1.73 6.18 11.15
C LEU A 69 -2.54 5.64 9.96
N ASP A 70 -3.82 5.97 9.87
CA ASP A 70 -4.74 5.52 8.83
C ASP A 70 -4.34 6.02 7.44
N LYS A 71 -3.98 7.30 7.33
CA LYS A 71 -3.49 7.90 6.08
C LYS A 71 -2.15 7.31 5.65
N ALA A 72 -1.29 7.00 6.62
CA ALA A 72 -0.06 6.26 6.36
C ALA A 72 -0.38 4.88 5.79
N ILE A 73 -1.18 4.06 6.49
CA ILE A 73 -1.57 2.72 6.03
C ILE A 73 -2.11 2.75 4.60
N ALA A 74 -3.04 3.68 4.31
CA ALA A 74 -3.58 3.84 2.96
C ALA A 74 -2.49 4.12 1.91
N SER A 75 -1.54 5.02 2.20
CA SER A 75 -0.43 5.32 1.28
C SER A 75 0.45 4.10 1.01
N PHE A 76 0.71 3.28 2.03
CA PHE A 76 1.52 2.05 1.87
C PHE A 76 0.75 0.95 1.15
N ILE A 77 -0.56 0.81 1.36
CA ILE A 77 -1.41 -0.15 0.61
C ILE A 77 -1.37 0.19 -0.89
N ILE A 78 -1.59 1.47 -1.24
CA ILE A 78 -1.57 1.93 -2.63
C ILE A 78 -0.18 1.69 -3.25
N ALA A 79 0.88 2.03 -2.53
CA ALA A 79 2.26 1.82 -2.99
C ALA A 79 2.61 0.33 -3.16
N LYS A 80 2.19 -0.54 -2.23
CA LYS A 80 2.40 -2.00 -2.35
C LYS A 80 1.61 -2.58 -3.53
N GLY A 81 0.37 -2.14 -3.75
CA GLY A 81 -0.43 -2.55 -4.90
C GLY A 81 0.20 -2.16 -6.22
N ALA A 82 0.72 -0.93 -6.33
CA ALA A 82 1.47 -0.49 -7.51
C ALA A 82 2.79 -1.27 -7.70
N ALA A 83 3.56 -1.50 -6.63
CA ALA A 83 4.77 -2.31 -6.67
C ALA A 83 4.50 -3.77 -7.11
N ALA A 84 3.39 -4.36 -6.67
CA ALA A 84 2.96 -5.70 -7.09
C ALA A 84 2.61 -5.77 -8.59
N MET A 85 2.25 -4.64 -9.22
CA MET A 85 2.05 -4.51 -10.67
C MET A 85 3.35 -4.20 -11.44
N GLY A 86 4.52 -4.24 -10.79
CA GLY A 86 5.80 -3.89 -11.41
C GLY A 86 6.03 -2.39 -11.60
N ILE A 87 5.21 -1.53 -10.99
CA ILE A 87 5.37 -0.08 -11.03
C ILE A 87 6.35 0.32 -9.93
N LYS A 88 7.41 1.03 -10.27
CA LYS A 88 8.33 1.60 -9.27
C LYS A 88 7.63 2.78 -8.58
N VAL A 89 7.55 2.74 -7.25
CA VAL A 89 6.88 3.79 -6.47
C VAL A 89 7.86 4.52 -5.58
N ASP A 90 8.08 5.80 -5.88
CA ASP A 90 8.87 6.70 -5.07
C ASP A 90 7.97 7.49 -4.11
N LYS A 91 8.31 7.48 -2.82
CA LYS A 91 7.53 8.11 -1.74
C LYS A 91 8.33 9.22 -1.10
N PHE A 92 7.83 10.46 -1.20
CA PHE A 92 8.41 11.62 -0.53
C PHE A 92 7.67 11.93 0.77
N PHE A 93 8.32 11.68 1.90
CA PHE A 93 7.80 12.01 3.23
C PHE A 93 8.23 13.42 3.61
N THR A 94 7.30 14.28 4.00
CA THR A 94 7.60 15.68 4.33
C THR A 94 7.23 16.03 5.78
N PHE A 95 7.94 17.00 6.35
CA PHE A 95 7.64 17.62 7.65
C PHE A 95 7.39 16.59 8.78
N CYS A 96 6.22 16.69 9.44
CA CYS A 96 5.77 15.84 10.54
C CYS A 96 5.64 14.36 10.14
N CYS A 97 5.47 14.07 8.85
CA CYS A 97 5.35 12.71 8.32
C CYS A 97 6.68 11.94 8.34
N LEU A 98 7.83 12.63 8.45
CA LEU A 98 9.13 11.98 8.63
C LEU A 98 9.18 11.09 9.88
N ASN A 99 8.33 11.35 10.88
CA ASN A 99 8.23 10.52 12.07
C ASN A 99 7.70 9.11 11.80
N ILE A 100 6.99 8.88 10.68
CA ILE A 100 6.47 7.57 10.28
C ILE A 100 7.61 6.60 9.98
N ILE A 101 8.60 7.07 9.23
CA ILE A 101 9.78 6.29 8.82
C ILE A 101 10.92 6.36 9.85
N ARG A 102 10.75 7.12 10.94
CA ARG A 102 11.77 7.27 11.97
C ARG A 102 11.95 5.94 12.70
N LYS A 103 13.19 5.47 12.83
CA LYS A 103 13.51 4.27 13.62
C LYS A 103 12.94 4.40 15.04
N ASN A 104 12.36 3.32 15.54
CA ASN A 104 11.81 3.26 16.90
C ASN A 104 12.92 3.38 17.97
N GLU A 105 14.11 2.90 17.64
CA GLU A 105 15.29 2.92 18.51
C GLU A 105 15.82 4.34 18.74
N LYS A 106 16.32 4.59 19.95
CA LYS A 106 16.96 5.86 20.29
C LYS A 106 18.36 5.91 19.67
N VAL A 107 18.49 6.53 18.51
CA VAL A 107 19.81 6.85 17.93
C VAL A 107 20.47 7.95 18.78
N LYS A 108 21.66 7.67 19.30
CA LYS A 108 22.48 8.65 20.03
C LYS A 108 23.05 9.66 19.02
N VAL A 109 22.56 10.89 19.07
CA VAL A 109 23.03 12.01 18.24
C VAL A 109 23.24 13.23 19.14
N LYS A 110 24.33 13.98 18.92
CA LYS A 110 24.55 15.26 19.61
C LYS A 110 23.44 16.23 19.16
N LYS A 111 22.63 16.71 20.12
CA LYS A 111 21.45 17.55 19.88
C LYS A 111 21.47 18.73 20.83
N ASN A 112 21.13 19.91 20.32
CA ASN A 112 20.92 21.11 21.13
C ASN A 112 19.64 20.95 21.97
N MET A 113 19.47 21.79 23.01
CA MET A 113 18.32 21.71 23.93
C MET A 113 16.97 21.70 23.19
N VAL A 114 16.80 22.58 22.21
CA VAL A 114 15.58 22.68 21.38
C VAL A 114 15.34 21.38 20.60
N SER A 115 16.37 20.84 19.93
CA SER A 115 16.28 19.59 19.18
C SER A 115 15.98 18.37 20.08
N LYS A 116 16.41 18.41 21.35
CA LYS A 116 16.11 17.38 22.35
C LYS A 116 14.64 17.45 22.79
N MET A 117 14.09 18.65 22.95
CA MET A 117 12.68 18.88 23.29
C MET A 117 11.77 18.44 22.14
N PHE A 118 12.02 18.91 20.92
CA PHE A 118 11.32 18.48 19.70
C PHE A 118 11.40 16.97 19.47
N GLY A 119 12.58 16.37 19.71
CA GLY A 119 12.75 14.93 19.59
C GLY A 119 11.91 14.11 20.59
N THR A 120 11.51 14.71 21.72
CA THR A 120 10.70 14.08 22.77
C THR A 120 9.20 14.29 22.52
N MET A 121 8.81 15.48 22.04
CA MET A 121 7.43 15.81 21.68
C MET A 121 6.94 15.08 20.42
N MET A 122 7.81 14.90 19.42
CA MET A 122 7.43 14.23 18.18
C MET A 122 7.31 12.70 18.34
N PRO A 123 6.29 12.06 17.74
CA PRO A 123 6.12 10.61 17.78
C PRO A 123 7.34 9.89 17.20
N ARG A 124 7.74 8.77 17.79
CA ARG A 124 8.89 7.98 17.36
C ARG A 124 8.39 6.76 16.61
N GLY A 125 8.50 6.81 15.28
CA GLY A 125 8.16 5.69 14.40
C GLY A 125 6.67 5.45 14.23
N SER A 126 6.35 4.50 13.34
CA SER A 126 5.00 4.14 12.95
C SER A 126 4.10 3.78 14.13
N LYS A 127 4.64 3.19 15.22
CA LYS A 127 3.89 2.67 16.38
C LYS A 127 3.24 3.75 17.25
N LYS A 128 3.74 4.98 17.21
CA LYS A 128 3.26 6.11 18.02
C LYS A 128 2.42 7.11 17.23
N LEU A 129 1.97 6.73 16.04
CA LEU A 129 1.10 7.56 15.21
C LEU A 129 -0.34 7.47 15.71
N ALA A 130 -0.96 8.64 15.90
CA ALA A 130 -2.37 8.78 16.20
C ALA A 130 -3.24 8.52 14.96
N LEU A 131 -4.49 8.13 15.16
CA LEU A 131 -5.49 8.12 14.10
C LEU A 131 -5.94 9.54 13.73
N SER A 132 -6.27 9.74 12.46
CA SER A 132 -6.77 11.03 11.96
C SER A 132 -8.10 11.45 12.58
N LYS A 133 -8.92 10.47 12.97
CA LYS A 133 -10.19 10.64 13.69
C LYS A 133 -10.34 9.51 14.71
N MET A 134 -11.06 9.79 15.80
CA MET A 134 -11.36 8.80 16.85
C MET A 134 -10.12 8.18 17.53
N ASN A 135 -9.05 8.96 17.74
CA ASN A 135 -7.83 8.43 18.39
C ASN A 135 -8.04 8.08 19.88
N MET A 136 -8.92 8.80 20.59
CA MET A 136 -9.28 8.57 22.01
C MET A 136 -8.06 8.25 22.90
N GLY A 137 -7.03 9.11 22.88
CA GLY A 137 -5.80 8.87 23.64
C GLY A 137 -5.05 7.60 23.20
N ASP A 138 -4.84 7.42 21.90
CA ASP A 138 -4.20 6.27 21.25
C ASP A 138 -4.94 4.93 21.37
N MET A 139 -6.10 4.86 22.03
CA MET A 139 -6.93 3.65 22.08
C MET A 139 -7.41 3.23 20.69
N GLY A 140 -7.83 4.19 19.86
CA GLY A 140 -8.26 3.90 18.49
C GLY A 140 -7.12 3.32 17.65
N ALA A 141 -5.92 3.90 17.75
CA ALA A 141 -4.74 3.41 17.04
C ALA A 141 -4.36 1.98 17.44
N LYS A 142 -4.49 1.62 18.73
CA LYS A 142 -4.27 0.25 19.21
C LYS A 142 -5.34 -0.73 18.70
N MET A 143 -6.60 -0.31 18.68
CA MET A 143 -7.71 -1.14 18.20
C MET A 143 -7.52 -1.50 16.72
N ILE A 144 -7.25 -0.51 15.86
CA ILE A 144 -7.04 -0.77 14.43
C ILE A 144 -5.86 -1.71 14.18
N ARG A 145 -4.74 -1.53 14.90
CA ARG A 145 -3.61 -2.47 14.80
C ARG A 145 -3.96 -3.88 15.23
N SER A 146 -4.78 -4.02 16.27
CA SER A 146 -5.26 -5.33 16.73
C SER A 146 -6.08 -6.03 15.65
N VAL A 147 -6.98 -5.30 14.98
CA VAL A 147 -7.77 -5.83 13.84
C VAL A 147 -6.86 -6.21 12.67
N MET A 148 -5.90 -5.34 12.29
CA MET A 148 -4.94 -5.65 11.22
C MET A 148 -4.15 -6.92 11.52
N LYS A 149 -3.64 -7.08 12.75
CA LYS A 149 -2.91 -8.28 13.16
C LYS A 149 -3.78 -9.54 13.06
N LYS A 150 -5.05 -9.46 13.44
CA LYS A 150 -6.01 -10.57 13.31
C LYS A 150 -6.27 -10.96 11.85
N GLN A 151 -6.29 -9.97 10.95
CA GLN A 151 -6.47 -10.16 9.51
C GLN A 151 -5.14 -10.44 8.77
N ASN A 152 -4.06 -10.69 9.51
CA ASN A 152 -2.73 -10.97 8.96
C ASN A 152 -2.20 -9.86 8.02
N VAL A 153 -2.60 -8.61 8.29
CA VAL A 153 -2.13 -7.44 7.57
C VAL A 153 -0.92 -6.88 8.31
N ASP A 154 0.20 -6.74 7.60
CA ASP A 154 1.42 -6.15 8.14
C ASP A 154 1.14 -4.77 8.73
N SER A 155 1.46 -4.60 10.01
CA SER A 155 1.48 -3.27 10.63
C SER A 155 2.80 -2.59 10.26
N LEU A 156 2.72 -1.42 9.61
CA LEU A 156 3.80 -0.48 9.23
C LEU A 156 5.10 -0.59 10.04
#